data_AF-A0A1G6DY77-F1
#
_entry.id   AF-A0A1G6DY77-F1
#
_cell.length_a   1.000
_cell.length_b   1.000
_cell.length_c   1.000
_cell.angle_alpha   90.00
_cell.angle_beta   90.00
_cell.angle_gamma   90.00
#
_symmetry.space_group_name_H-M   'P 1'
#
loop_
_entity.id
_entity.type
_entity.pdbx_description
1 polymer ?
#
loop_
_entity_poly.entity_id
_entity_poly.type
_entity_poly.pdbx_seq_one_letter_code
_entity_poly.pdbx_strand_id
1 'polypeptide(L)' 'MKLFFKKKSEQTSYDKENQIPVLHCSICNGEQVAGFKDIHTGKFEEVCLIRNDAELQAFKDKYGITEITKEY' A
#
# COMPACT_ATOMS: atom_id res chain seq x y z
N MET A 1 -0.37 13.07 35.10
CA MET A 1 -1.01 11.82 34.61
C MET A 1 -1.89 12.23 33.43
N LYS A 2 -1.75 11.80 32.18
CA LYS A 2 -1.35 10.52 31.60
C LYS A 2 -0.54 10.82 30.32
N LEU A 3 0.69 10.31 30.21
CA LEU A 3 1.36 10.22 28.91
C LEU A 3 0.61 9.13 28.13
N PHE A 4 -0.24 9.55 27.19
CA PHE A 4 -0.79 8.64 26.20
C PHE A 4 0.33 8.31 25.23
N PHE A 5 1.06 7.23 25.53
CA PHE A 5 1.89 6.54 24.56
C PHE A 5 0.97 6.03 23.46
N LYS A 6 0.72 6.87 22.45
CA LYS A 6 0.23 6.46 21.15
C LYS A 6 1.27 5.44 20.68
N LYS A 7 0.94 4.15 20.77
CA LYS A 7 1.70 3.10 20.10
C LYS A 7 1.78 3.55 18.65
N LYS A 8 2.93 4.10 18.24
CA LYS A 8 3.29 4.12 16.84
C LYS A 8 3.34 2.64 16.51
N SER A 9 2.23 2.12 16.00
CA SER A 9 2.27 0.96 15.12
C SER A 9 3.49 1.21 14.25
N GLU A 10 4.44 0.28 14.21
CA GLU A 10 5.47 0.27 13.21
C GLU A 10 4.74 0.16 11.86
N GLN A 11 4.17 1.28 11.41
CA GLN A 11 3.73 1.47 10.05
C GLN A 11 5.02 1.31 9.30
N THR A 12 5.16 0.15 8.65
CA THR A 12 6.24 -0.07 7.70
C THR A 12 6.23 1.17 6.79
N SER A 13 7.23 2.04 6.93
CA SER A 13 7.17 3.34 6.28
C SER A 13 7.60 3.14 4.84
N TYR A 14 6.72 3.48 3.91
CA TYR A 14 7.11 3.67 2.52
C TYR A 14 7.51 5.14 2.30
N ASP A 15 8.23 5.41 1.22
CA ASP A 15 8.69 6.77 0.92
C ASP A 15 7.52 7.56 0.30
N LYS A 16 6.76 8.27 1.14
CA LYS A 16 5.56 9.03 0.72
C LYS A 16 5.87 10.21 -0.21
N GLU A 17 7.14 10.63 -0.29
CA GLU A 17 7.56 11.76 -1.11
C GLU A 17 7.87 11.32 -2.55
N ASN A 18 8.41 10.11 -2.71
CA ASN A 18 8.87 9.57 -3.98
C ASN A 18 8.04 8.38 -4.47
N GLN A 19 7.17 7.81 -3.63
CA GLN A 19 6.37 6.64 -3.98
C GLN A 19 4.87 6.88 -3.74
N ILE A 20 4.07 6.33 -4.65
CA ILE A 20 2.62 6.31 -4.55
C ILE A 20 2.10 4.88 -4.37
N PRO A 21 1.09 4.66 -3.52
CA PRO A 21 0.48 3.35 -3.38
C PRO A 21 -0.34 3.02 -4.62
N VAL A 22 -0.05 1.87 -5.23
CA VAL A 22 -0.71 1.40 -6.45
C VAL A 22 -1.21 -0.03 -6.26
N LEU A 23 -2.41 -0.30 -6.73
CA LEU A 23 -2.99 -1.63 -6.86
C LEU A 23 -2.96 -2.01 -8.34
N HIS A 24 -1.99 -2.83 -8.71
CA HIS A 24 -1.85 -3.35 -10.06
C HIS A 24 -2.82 -4.52 -10.25
N CYS A 25 -3.76 -4.40 -11.18
CA CYS A 25 -4.82 -5.36 -11.44
C CYS A 25 -4.57 -6.04 -12.79
N SER A 26 -4.01 -7.24 -12.76
CA SER A 26 -3.71 -8.00 -13.96
C SER A 26 -4.97 -8.40 -14.72
N ILE A 27 -5.11 -7.92 -15.95
CA ILE A 27 -6.25 -8.22 -16.85
C ILE A 27 -6.24 -9.69 -17.29
N CYS A 28 -5.06 -10.33 -17.32
CA CYS A 28 -4.89 -11.67 -17.88
C CYS A 28 -5.35 -12.79 -16.93
N ASN A 29 -5.16 -12.62 -15.63
CA ASN A 29 -5.40 -13.66 -14.62
C ASN A 29 -6.27 -13.18 -13.43
N GLY A 30 -6.64 -11.89 -13.40
CA GLY A 30 -7.46 -11.31 -12.34
C GLY A 30 -6.72 -11.12 -11.01
N GLU A 31 -5.39 -11.29 -10.98
CA GLU A 31 -4.60 -11.05 -9.78
C GLU A 31 -4.48 -9.55 -9.50
N GLN A 32 -4.61 -9.16 -8.24
CA GLN A 32 -4.40 -7.79 -7.81
C GLN A 32 -3.18 -7.75 -6.89
N VAL A 33 -2.20 -6.90 -7.19
CA VAL A 33 -0.98 -6.76 -6.41
C VAL A 33 -0.91 -5.33 -5.89
N ALA A 34 -0.93 -5.19 -4.56
CA ALA A 34 -0.69 -3.92 -3.89
C ALA A 34 0.82 -3.70 -3.76
N GLY A 35 1.24 -2.48 -4.08
CA GLY A 35 2.64 -2.12 -4.07
C GLY A 35 2.83 -0.61 -4.08
N PHE A 36 4.07 -0.22 -4.29
CA PHE A 36 4.46 1.18 -4.36
C PHE A 36 5.10 1.45 -5.70
N LYS A 37 4.67 2.51 -6.37
CA LYS A 37 5.26 2.97 -7.61
C LYS A 37 6.10 4.20 -7.34
N ASP A 38 7.36 4.14 -7.68
CA ASP A 38 8.24 5.29 -7.64
C ASP A 38 7.87 6.28 -8.74
N ILE A 39 7.63 7.54 -8.38
CA ILE A 39 7.12 8.57 -9.29
C ILE A 39 8.20 9.09 -10.26
N HIS A 40 9.48 8.91 -9.93
CA HIS A 40 10.59 9.41 -10.75
C HIS A 40 11.06 8.37 -11.75
N THR A 41 11.12 7.11 -11.33
CA THR A 41 11.61 5.98 -12.13
C THR A 41 10.47 5.20 -12.80
N GLY A 42 9.25 5.32 -12.29
CA GLY A 42 8.10 4.53 -12.71
C GLY A 42 8.15 3.07 -12.27
N LYS A 43 9.16 2.68 -11.48
CA LYS A 43 9.32 1.30 -11.01
C LYS A 43 8.22 0.97 -10.01
N PHE A 44 7.51 -0.13 -10.27
CA PHE A 44 6.56 -0.70 -9.33
C PHE A 44 7.23 -1.77 -8.47
N GLU A 45 7.18 -1.59 -7.15
CA GLU A 45 7.55 -2.60 -6.17
C GLU A 45 6.31 -3.32 -5.68
N GLU A 46 6.25 -4.61 -5.98
CA GLU A 46 5.22 -5.53 -5.53
C GLU A 46 5.42 -5.86 -4.06
N VAL A 47 4.41 -5.59 -3.22
CA VAL A 47 4.51 -5.78 -1.77
C VAL A 47 3.58 -6.87 -1.28
N CYS A 48 2.36 -6.93 -1.79
CA CYS A 48 1.34 -7.85 -1.32
C CYS A 48 0.37 -8.26 -2.43
N LEU A 49 0.13 -9.56 -2.57
CA LEU A 49 -0.96 -10.07 -3.39
C LEU A 49 -2.29 -9.87 -2.64
N ILE A 50 -3.24 -9.21 -3.28
CA ILE A 50 -4.56 -8.90 -2.76
C ILE A 50 -5.58 -9.82 -3.43
N ARG A 51 -6.21 -10.69 -2.65
CA ARG A 51 -7.26 -11.60 -3.17
C ARG A 51 -8.66 -11.14 -2.80
N ASN A 52 -8.78 -10.27 -1.81
CA ASN A 52 -10.05 -9.76 -1.32
C ASN A 52 -9.88 -8.36 -0.69
N ASP A 53 -11.01 -7.72 -0.42
CA ASP A 53 -11.07 -6.37 0.15
C ASP A 53 -10.48 -6.29 1.57
N ALA A 54 -10.57 -7.36 2.35
CA ALA A 54 -9.99 -7.39 3.70
C ALA A 54 -8.46 -7.34 3.68
N GLU A 55 -7.82 -8.02 2.73
CA GLU A 55 -6.37 -7.92 2.51
C GLU A 55 -5.97 -6.52 2.02
N LEU A 56 -6.78 -5.91 1.15
CA LEU A 56 -6.57 -4.54 0.71
C LEU A 56 -6.66 -3.55 1.87
N GLN A 57 -7.68 -3.70 2.73
CA GLN A 57 -7.86 -2.86 3.90
C GLN A 57 -6.73 -3.07 4.90
N ALA A 58 -6.29 -4.30 5.13
CA ALA A 58 -5.13 -4.59 5.98
C ALA A 58 -3.85 -3.94 5.44
N PHE A 59 -3.63 -3.96 4.13
CA PHE A 59 -2.52 -3.24 3.50
C PHE A 59 -2.63 -1.73 3.74
N LYS A 60 -3.81 -1.15 3.51
CA LYS A 60 -4.06 0.27 3.74
C LYS A 60 -3.79 0.69 5.19
N ASP A 61 -4.33 -0.05 6.16
CA ASP A 61 -4.11 0.20 7.59
C ASP A 61 -2.63 0.05 7.98
N LYS A 62 -1.95 -0.99 7.47
CA LYS A 62 -0.53 -1.26 7.75
C LYS A 62 0.37 -0.10 7.34
N TYR A 63 0.09 0.52 6.19
CA TYR A 63 0.89 1.62 5.65
C TYR A 63 0.28 3.03 5.91
N GLY A 64 -0.90 3.09 6.52
CA GLY A 64 -1.64 4.34 6.74
C GLY A 64 -2.05 5.02 5.44
N ILE A 65 -2.47 4.23 4.45
CA ILE A 65 -2.91 4.68 3.13
C ILE A 65 -4.43 4.87 3.19
N THR A 66 -4.91 6.07 2.90
CA THR A 66 -6.35 6.35 2.77
C THR A 66 -6.88 5.93 1.41
N GLU A 67 -6.15 6.25 0.35
CA GLU A 67 -6.54 6.01 -1.04
C GLU A 67 -5.39 5.32 -1.80
N ILE A 68 -5.76 4.37 -2.65
CA ILE A 68 -4.83 3.58 -3.46
C ILE A 68 -5.25 3.69 -4.93
N THR A 69 -4.29 4.02 -5.80
CA THR A 69 -4.55 4.16 -7.23
C THR A 69 -4.63 2.77 -7.86
N LYS A 70 -5.68 2.48 -8.63
CA LYS A 70 -5.78 1.22 -9.38
C LYS A 70 -5.20 1.41 -10.78
N GLU A 71 -4.22 0.58 -11.13
CA GLU A 71 -3.68 0.48 -12.49
C GLU A 71 -4.04 -0.91 -13.05
N TYR A 72 -4.39 -0.98 -14.34
CA TYR A 72 -4.82 -2.21 -15.03
C TYR A 72 -3.91 -2.50 -16.21
#